data_AF-B1BUC0-F1
#
_entry.id   AF-B1BUC0-F1
#
_cell.length_a   1.000
_cell.length_b   1.000
_cell.length_c   1.000
_cell.angle_alpha   90.00
_cell.angle_beta   90.00
_cell.angle_gamma   90.00
#
_symmetry.space_group_name_H-M   'P 1'
#
loop_
_entity.id
_entity.type
_entity.pdbx_description
1 polymer ?
#
loop_
_entity_poly.entity_id
_entity_poly.type
_entity_poly.pdbx_seq_one_letter_code
_entity_poly.pdbx_strand_id
1 'polypeptide(L)' 'MGIFEVLTLIFIVLKLFGVIVWSWWLVLLPEIIGLILYFIVGIGITITGKKISKKMED' A
#
# COMPACT_ATOMS: atom_id res chain seq x y z
N MET A 1 -6.28 1.15 -5.03
CA MET A 1 -6.65 2.57 -4.90
C MET A 1 -7.49 2.72 -3.64
N GLY A 2 -6.85 3.13 -2.56
CA GLY A 2 -7.43 3.21 -1.20
C GLY A 2 -6.95 4.46 -0.49
N ILE A 3 -7.44 4.68 0.74
CA ILE A 3 -7.19 5.89 1.55
C ILE A 3 -5.71 6.30 1.64
N PHE A 4 -4.78 5.35 1.57
CA PHE A 4 -3.33 5.60 1.59
C PHE A 4 -2.84 6.44 0.41
N GLU A 5 -3.42 6.28 -0.77
CA GLU A 5 -3.03 7.02 -1.97
C GLU A 5 -3.48 8.50 -1.88
N VAL A 6 -4.72 8.70 -1.41
CA VAL A 6 -5.27 10.03 -1.14
C VAL A 6 -4.46 10.71 -0.04
N LEU A 7 -4.09 9.98 1.01
CA LEU A 7 -3.26 10.50 2.10
C LEU A 7 -1.85 10.90 1.62
N THR A 8 -1.21 10.11 0.76
CA THR A 8 0.07 10.48 0.11
C THR A 8 -0.09 11.76 -0.71
N LEU A 9 -1.14 11.86 -1.53
CA LEU A 9 -1.40 13.07 -2.33
C LEU A 9 -1.58 14.30 -1.43
N ILE A 10 -2.34 14.19 -0.35
CA ILE A 10 -2.53 15.27 0.62
C ILE A 10 -1.18 15.68 1.24
N PHE A 11 -0.33 14.73 1.63
CA PHE A 11 1.01 15.03 2.15
C PHE A 11 1.92 15.68 1.09
N ILE A 12 1.87 15.23 -0.17
CA ILE A 12 2.62 15.86 -1.26
C ILE A 12 2.15 17.30 -1.47
N VAL A 13 0.84 17.54 -1.53
CA VAL A 13 0.28 18.88 -1.71
C VAL A 13 0.68 19.77 -0.52
N LEU A 14 0.53 19.31 0.71
CA LEU A 14 0.96 20.05 1.91
C LEU A 14 2.47 20.37 1.89
N LYS A 15 3.31 19.47 1.38
CA LYS A 15 4.75 19.66 1.23
C LYS A 15 5.08 20.72 0.16
N LEU A 16 4.40 20.68 -0.97
CA LEU A 16 4.56 21.66 -2.06
C LEU A 16 4.06 23.05 -1.66
N PHE A 17 3.02 23.12 -0.84
CA PHE A 17 2.51 24.37 -0.25
C PHE A 17 3.34 24.87 0.95
N GLY A 18 4.39 24.14 1.34
CA GLY A 18 5.30 24.56 2.42
C GLY A 18 4.72 24.45 3.83
N VAL A 19 3.59 23.76 4.02
CA VAL A 19 2.95 23.56 5.33
C VAL A 19 3.79 22.61 6.21
N ILE A 20 4.55 21.70 5.59
CA ILE A 20 5.38 20.70 6.29
C ILE A 20 6.84 20.73 5.81
N VAL A 21 7.76 20.93 6.75
CA VAL A 21 9.23 20.91 6.52
C VAL A 21 9.79 19.49 6.40
N TRP A 22 9.00 18.46 6.69
CA TRP A 22 9.42 17.06 6.76
C TRP A 22 10.13 16.55 5.52
N SER A 23 11.04 15.58 5.71
CA SER A 23 11.78 14.95 4.61
C SER A 23 10.84 14.21 3.65
N TRP A 24 11.20 14.17 2.36
CA TRP A 24 10.39 13.53 1.32
C TRP A 24 10.10 12.05 1.60
N TRP A 25 11.00 11.37 2.32
CA TRP A 25 10.81 10.00 2.80
C TRP A 25 9.56 9.82 3.68
N LEU A 26 9.23 10.80 4.53
CA LEU A 26 8.03 10.74 5.37
C LEU A 26 6.75 11.02 4.56
N VAL A 27 6.84 11.87 3.54
CA VAL A 27 5.73 12.22 2.65
C VAL A 27 5.34 11.03 1.76
N LEU A 28 6.34 10.27 1.30
CA LEU A 28 6.15 9.04 0.50
C LEU A 28 5.90 7.78 1.34
N LEU A 29 6.09 7.84 2.66
CA LEU A 29 5.89 6.71 3.56
C LEU A 29 4.51 6.03 3.42
N PRO A 30 3.39 6.77 3.34
CA PRO A 30 2.06 6.17 3.22
C PRO A 30 1.89 5.38 1.91
N GLU A 31 2.54 5.81 0.83
CA GLU A 31 2.56 5.10 -0.46
C GLU A 31 3.32 3.78 -0.35
N ILE A 32 4.51 3.81 0.25
CA ILE A 32 5.37 2.64 0.43
C ILE A 32 4.65 1.59 1.30
N ILE A 33 4.02 2.01 2.39
CA ILE A 33 3.25 1.12 3.28
C ILE A 33 2.06 0.53 2.53
N GLY A 34 1.31 1.36 1.78
CA GLY A 34 0.18 0.92 0.97
C GLY A 34 0.60 -0.13 -0.07
N LEU A 35 1.72 0.09 -0.76
CA LEU A 35 2.26 -0.83 -1.75
C LEU A 35 2.64 -2.17 -1.12
N ILE A 36 3.37 -2.16 0.00
CA ILE A 36 3.81 -3.38 0.69
C ILE A 36 2.60 -4.18 1.20
N LEU A 37 1.63 -3.52 1.84
CA LEU A 37 0.41 -4.17 2.32
C LEU A 37 -0.37 -4.81 1.18
N TYR A 38 -0.54 -4.09 0.07
CA TYR A 38 -1.24 -4.61 -1.09
C TYR A 38 -0.52 -5.83 -1.69
N PHE A 39 0.82 -5.80 -1.72
CA PHE A 39 1.63 -6.91 -2.21
C PHE A 39 1.51 -8.15 -1.32
N ILE A 40 1.60 -7.98 0.01
CA ILE A 40 1.45 -9.09 0.97
C ILE A 40 0.05 -9.70 0.88
N VAL A 41 -0.99 -8.87 0.85
CA VAL A 41 -2.38 -9.34 0.75
C VAL A 41 -2.61 -10.06 -0.58
N GLY A 42 -2.14 -9.50 -1.71
CA GLY A 42 -2.25 -10.14 -3.02
C GLY A 42 -1.58 -11.52 -3.08
N ILE A 43 -0.37 -11.64 -2.51
CA ILE A 43 0.35 -12.92 -2.42
C ILE A 43 -0.40 -13.89 -1.50
N GLY A 44 -0.87 -13.43 -0.34
CA GLY A 44 -1.60 -14.26 0.62
C GLY A 44 -2.88 -14.88 0.04
N ILE A 45 -3.65 -14.09 -0.71
CA ILE A 45 -4.86 -14.55 -1.40
C ILE A 45 -4.50 -15.58 -2.47
N THR A 46 -3.44 -15.32 -3.26
CA THR A 46 -3.01 -16.24 -4.34
C THR A 46 -2.55 -17.59 -3.80
N ILE A 47 -1.79 -17.59 -2.69
CA ILE A 47 -1.33 -18.82 -2.03
C ILE A 47 -2.51 -19.60 -1.44
N THR A 48 -3.43 -18.91 -0.77
CA THR A 48 -4.61 -19.54 -0.14
C THR A 48 -5.54 -20.13 -1.19
N GLY A 49 -5.79 -19.40 -2.29
CA GLY A 49 -6.57 -19.87 -3.44
C GLY A 49 -5.98 -21.13 -4.07
N LYS A 50 -4.65 -21.16 -4.32
CA LYS A 50 -3.97 -22.38 -4.82
C LYS A 50 -4.07 -23.55 -3.86
N LYS A 51 -3.98 -23.31 -2.55
CA LYS A 51 -4.06 -24.37 -1.53
C LYS A 51 -5.46 -24.99 -1.46
N ILE A 52 -6.51 -24.20 -1.68
CA ILE A 52 -7.91 -24.66 -1.72
C ILE A 52 -8.18 -25.49 -2.97
N SER A 53 -7.73 -25.06 -4.16
CA SER A 53 -7.93 -25.81 -5.40
C SER A 53 -7.24 -27.18 -5.37
N LYS A 54 -6.05 -27.27 -4.77
CA LYS A 54 -5.32 -28.54 -4.66
C LYS A 54 -6.00 -29.52 -3.70
N LYS A 55 -6.72 -29.03 -2.69
CA LYS A 55 -7.41 -29.85 -1.69
C LYS A 55 -8.76 -30.40 -2.16
N MET A 56 -9.25 -30.00 -3.33
CA MET A 56 -10.50 -30.53 -3.93
C MET A 56 -10.23 -31.65 -4.94
N GLU A 57 -8.97 -31.89 -5.29
CA GLU A 57 -8.56 -32.90 -6.28
C GLU A 57 -8.07 -34.21 -5.63
N ASP A 58 -7.93 -34.24 -4.30
CA ASP A 58 -7.56 -35.40 -3.46
C ASP A 58 -8.80 -36.04 -2.77
#